data_AF-A0A6D2J8B2-F1
#
_entry.id   AF-A0A6D2J8B2-F1
#
_cell.length_a   1.000
_cell.length_b   1.000
_cell.length_c   1.000
_cell.angle_alpha   90.00
_cell.angle_beta   90.00
_cell.angle_gamma   90.00
#
_symmetry.space_group_name_H-M   'P 1'
#
loop_
_entity.id
_entity.type
_entity.pdbx_description
1 polymer ?
#
loop_
_entity_poly.entity_id
_entity_poly.type
_entity_poly.pdbx_seq_one_letter_code
_entity_poly.pdbx_strand_id
1 'polypeptide(L)'
;MYQEHYNALFSMDFVETKYPHDDTMRDLGIFEDVELVLKNMQLGKFFSHRMESYKELTCEFLASMKHHEFDELDRAELDRGWGYITF
;
A
#
# COMPACT_ATOMS: atom_id res chain seq x y z
N MET A 1 2.42 19.14 -8.20
CA MET A 1 2.65 18.21 -7.09
C MET A 1 1.46 17.28 -6.84
N TYR A 2 0.36 17.64 -6.15
CA TYR A 2 -0.76 16.71 -5.89
C TYR A 2 -1.34 16.04 -7.16
N GLN A 3 -1.74 16.83 -8.16
CA GLN A 3 -2.35 16.29 -9.38
C GLN A 3 -1.38 15.40 -10.18
N GLU A 4 -0.09 15.73 -10.19
CA GLU A 4 0.93 14.94 -10.86
C GLU A 4 1.14 13.60 -10.15
N HIS A 5 1.19 13.60 -8.80
CA HIS A 5 1.26 12.38 -8.00
C HIS A 5 0.02 11.52 -8.16
N TYR A 6 -1.17 12.13 -8.12
CA TYR A 6 -2.42 11.43 -8.37
C TYR A 6 -2.41 10.74 -9.73
N ASN A 7 -2.08 11.49 -10.80
CA ASN A 7 -2.04 10.92 -12.15
C ASN A 7 -1.01 9.79 -12.29
N ALA A 8 0.17 9.93 -11.63
CA ALA A 8 1.18 8.88 -11.62
C ALA A 8 0.67 7.62 -10.90
N LEU A 9 0.11 7.77 -9.69
CA LEU A 9 -0.48 6.67 -8.93
C LEU A 9 -1.63 6.01 -9.69
N PHE A 10 -2.51 6.80 -10.29
CA PHE A 10 -3.66 6.27 -11.02
C PHE A 10 -3.26 5.47 -12.27
N SER A 11 -2.13 5.82 -12.88
CA SER A 11 -1.56 5.13 -14.05
C SER A 11 -0.83 3.83 -13.69
N MET A 12 -0.57 3.55 -12.41
CA MET A 12 0.03 2.29 -11.99
C MET A 12 -1.01 1.18 -11.99
N ASP A 13 -0.55 -0.02 -12.32
CA ASP A 13 -1.35 -1.25 -12.22
C ASP A 13 -1.39 -1.72 -10.76
N PHE A 14 -2.14 -0.98 -9.94
CA PHE A 14 -2.53 -1.45 -8.62
C PHE A 14 -3.67 -2.45 -8.74
N VAL A 15 -3.60 -3.53 -7.97
CA VAL A 15 -4.72 -4.44 -7.78
C VAL A 15 -5.72 -3.73 -6.88
N GLU A 16 -6.84 -3.32 -7.47
CA GLU A 16 -7.91 -2.47 -6.91
C GLU A 16 -8.65 -3.15 -5.74
N THR A 17 -7.92 -3.44 -4.66
CA THR A 17 -8.38 -4.40 -3.66
C THR A 17 -7.93 -4.04 -2.26
N LYS A 18 -8.66 -4.62 -1.32
CA LYS A 18 -8.26 -4.79 0.08
C LYS A 18 -7.26 -5.96 0.25
N TYR A 19 -6.86 -6.62 -0.84
CA TYR A 19 -6.09 -7.85 -0.86
C TYR A 19 -4.60 -7.57 -1.05
N PRO A 20 -3.69 -8.34 -0.42
CA PRO A 20 -2.28 -8.30 -0.80
C PRO A 20 -2.13 -8.66 -2.28
N HIS A 21 -1.22 -8.01 -2.99
CA HIS A 21 -1.03 -8.23 -4.42
C HIS A 21 -0.55 -9.66 -4.70
N ASP A 22 -1.27 -10.41 -5.54
CA ASP A 22 -0.98 -11.83 -5.86
C ASP A 22 0.49 -12.03 -6.27
N ASP A 23 0.97 -11.24 -7.23
CA ASP A 23 2.34 -11.38 -7.73
C ASP A 23 3.37 -11.12 -6.63
N THR A 24 3.17 -10.10 -5.79
CA THR A 24 4.03 -9.83 -4.65
C THR A 24 4.05 -10.99 -3.66
N MET A 25 2.89 -11.60 -3.36
CA MET A 25 2.85 -12.76 -2.49
C MET A 25 3.56 -13.98 -3.10
N ARG A 26 3.47 -14.16 -4.42
CA ARG A 26 4.20 -15.22 -5.14
C ARG A 26 5.71 -14.98 -5.11
N ASP A 27 6.14 -13.75 -5.36
CA ASP A 27 7.55 -13.35 -5.31
C ASP A 27 8.15 -13.53 -3.90
N LEU A 28 7.33 -13.30 -2.87
CA LEU A 28 7.69 -13.53 -1.47
C LEU A 28 7.57 -15.01 -1.04
N GLY A 29 6.99 -15.88 -1.88
CA GLY A 29 6.78 -17.29 -1.56
C GLY A 29 5.77 -17.55 -0.44
N ILE A 30 4.86 -16.60 -0.19
CA ILE A 30 3.86 -16.67 0.90
C ILE A 30 2.42 -16.87 0.38
N PHE A 31 2.23 -16.98 -0.93
CA PHE A 31 0.91 -16.99 -1.56
C PHE A 31 0.02 -18.11 -1.01
N GLU A 32 0.51 -19.35 -0.98
CA GLU A 32 -0.24 -20.52 -0.53
C GLU A 32 -0.62 -20.42 0.95
N ASP A 33 0.29 -19.91 1.79
CA ASP A 33 0.06 -19.77 3.22
C ASP A 33 -1.02 -18.72 3.53
N VAL A 34 -0.96 -17.58 2.85
CA VAL A 34 -1.97 -16.51 3.00
C VAL A 34 -3.33 -16.98 2.51
N GLU A 35 -3.40 -17.61 1.34
CA GLU A 35 -4.64 -18.21 0.81
C GLU A 35 -5.25 -19.23 1.81
N LEU A 36 -4.41 -20.08 2.40
CA LEU A 36 -4.84 -21.07 3.38
C LEU A 36 -5.41 -20.41 4.64
N VAL A 37 -4.74 -19.39 5.19
CA VAL A 37 -5.22 -18.65 6.37
C VAL A 37 -6.58 -18.03 6.09
N LEU A 38 -6.76 -17.39 4.94
CA LEU A 38 -8.00 -16.71 4.60
C LEU A 38 -9.15 -17.67 4.33
N LYS A 39 -8.85 -18.83 3.74
CA LYS A 39 -9.82 -19.91 3.60
C LYS A 39 -10.27 -20.43 4.96
N ASN A 40 -9.32 -20.66 5.87
CA ASN A 40 -9.62 -21.13 7.24
C ASN A 40 -10.43 -20.11 8.05
N MET A 41 -10.19 -18.82 7.83
CA MET A 41 -10.95 -17.74 8.47
C MET A 41 -12.30 -17.45 7.79
N GLN A 42 -12.66 -18.16 6.71
CA GLN A 42 -13.84 -17.89 5.88
C GLN A 42 -13.84 -16.48 5.24
N LEU A 43 -12.67 -15.85 5.15
CA LEU A 43 -12.49 -14.53 4.57
C LEU A 43 -12.14 -14.59 3.08
N GLY A 44 -11.80 -15.76 2.53
CA GLY A 44 -11.41 -15.90 1.13
C GLY A 44 -12.42 -15.30 0.14
N LYS A 45 -13.72 -15.52 0.34
CA LYS A 45 -14.77 -14.93 -0.52
C LYS A 45 -14.87 -13.40 -0.40
N PHE A 46 -14.61 -12.88 0.79
CA PHE A 46 -14.62 -11.44 1.04
C PHE A 46 -13.43 -10.75 0.36
N PHE A 47 -12.28 -11.41 0.34
CA PHE A 47 -11.04 -10.91 -0.25
C PHE A 47 -10.88 -11.21 -1.75
N SER A 48 -11.61 -12.20 -2.29
CA SER A 48 -11.56 -12.53 -3.71
C SER A 48 -12.24 -11.50 -4.61
N HIS A 49 -13.06 -10.60 -4.04
CA HIS A 49 -13.75 -9.58 -4.82
C HIS A 49 -12.90 -8.32 -4.92
N ARG A 50 -12.54 -7.94 -6.15
CA ARG A 50 -11.88 -6.67 -6.41
C ARG A 50 -12.90 -5.54 -6.33
N MET A 51 -12.51 -4.45 -5.67
CA MET A 51 -13.38 -3.29 -5.45
C MET A 51 -12.75 -2.12 -6.18
N GLU A 52 -13.06 -2.00 -7.48
CA GLU A 52 -12.48 -1.00 -8.38
C GLU A 52 -12.59 0.44 -7.83
N SER A 53 -13.68 0.72 -7.09
CA SER A 53 -13.92 2.01 -6.42
C SER A 53 -12.87 2.40 -5.38
N TYR A 54 -12.07 1.46 -4.88
CA TYR A 54 -10.98 1.77 -3.96
C TYR A 54 -9.78 2.39 -4.67
N LYS A 55 -9.64 2.23 -5.99
CA LYS A 55 -8.49 2.78 -6.72
C LYS A 55 -8.44 4.30 -6.62
N GLU A 56 -9.55 4.96 -6.92
CA GLU A 56 -9.68 6.42 -6.84
C GLU A 56 -9.40 6.92 -5.42
N LEU A 57 -10.10 6.37 -4.42
CA LEU A 57 -9.93 6.77 -3.02
C LEU A 57 -8.51 6.54 -2.51
N THR A 58 -7.88 5.43 -2.89
CA THR A 58 -6.50 5.10 -2.50
C THR A 58 -5.53 6.08 -3.15
N CYS A 59 -5.73 6.41 -4.44
CA CYS A 59 -4.90 7.39 -5.13
C CYS A 59 -5.05 8.79 -4.53
N GLU A 60 -6.27 9.21 -4.18
CA GLU A 60 -6.51 10.50 -3.51
C GLU A 60 -5.78 10.57 -2.16
N PHE A 61 -5.93 9.54 -1.32
CA PHE A 61 -5.27 9.48 -0.02
C PHE A 61 -3.75 9.48 -0.14
N LEU A 62 -3.18 8.62 -0.99
CA LEU A 62 -1.73 8.56 -1.18
C LEU A 62 -1.17 9.84 -1.79
N ALA A 63 -1.91 10.48 -2.70
CA ALA A 63 -1.51 11.77 -3.27
C ALA A 63 -1.56 12.92 -2.24
N SER A 64 -2.37 12.80 -1.18
CA SER A 64 -2.41 13.81 -0.10
C SER A 64 -1.25 13.66 0.88
N MET A 65 -0.63 12.47 0.97
CA MET A 65 0.50 12.21 1.86
C MET A 65 1.73 13.03 1.47
N LYS A 66 2.40 13.59 2.47
CA LYS A 66 3.67 14.29 2.34
C LYS A 66 4.69 13.64 3.25
N HIS A 67 5.81 13.24 2.66
CA HIS A 67 6.96 12.72 3.37
C HIS A 67 7.91 13.86 3.74
N HIS A 68 8.34 13.90 4.99
CA HIS A 68 9.29 14.87 5.53
C HIS A 68 10.51 14.10 6.00
N GLU A 69 11.65 14.31 5.36
CA GLU A 69 12.90 13.67 5.73
C GLU A 69 13.57 14.43 6.86
N PHE A 70 14.15 13.70 7.82
CA PHE A 70 15.02 14.29 8.82
C PHE A 70 16.37 14.64 8.21
N ASP A 71 16.93 15.78 8.61
CA ASP A 71 18.28 16.16 8.25
C ASP A 71 19.32 15.25 8.92
N GLU A 72 20.55 15.20 8.38
CA GLU A 72 21.60 14.28 8.83
C GLU A 72 21.96 14.43 10.32
N LEU A 73 21.83 15.63 10.87
CA LEU A 73 22.06 15.92 12.29
C LEU A 73 20.99 15.31 13.19
N ASP A 74 19.73 15.32 12.74
CA ASP A 74 18.59 14.77 13.49
C ASP A 74 18.58 13.23 13.47
N ARG A 75 19.10 12.62 12.40
CA ARG A 75 19.25 11.15 12.30
C ARG A 75 20.21 10.58 13.34
N ALA A 76 21.25 11.32 13.71
CA ALA A 76 22.24 10.87 14.69
C ALA A 76 21.65 10.77 16.11
N GLU A 77 20.61 11.55 16.42
CA GLU A 77 19.93 11.53 17.71
C GLU A 77 18.72 10.58 17.76
N LEU A 78 18.20 10.16 16.60
CA LEU A 78 16.92 9.46 16.50
C LEU A 78 17.09 8.11 15.82
N ASP A 79 17.09 7.05 16.64
CA ASP A 79 16.85 5.64 16.24
C ASP A 79 15.42 5.43 15.63
N ARG A 80 14.77 6.49 15.13
CA ARG A 80 13.33 6.58 14.79
C ARG A 80 13.01 6.50 13.30
N GLY A 81 13.99 6.22 12.45
CA GLY A 81 13.81 6.10 11.00
C GLY A 81 14.15 7.37 10.21
N TRP A 82 13.80 7.41 8.92
CA TRP A 82 14.31 8.42 7.98
C TRP A 82 13.51 9.73 7.90
N GLY A 83 12.35 9.79 8.56
CA GLY A 83 11.43 10.91 8.44
C GLY A 83 10.07 10.65 9.10
N TYR A 84 9.09 11.48 8.76
CA TYR A 84 7.69 11.31 9.15
C TYR A 84 6.74 11.64 7.98
N ILE A 85 5.48 11.21 8.10
CA ILE A 85 4.46 11.44 7.08
C ILE A 85 3.30 12.25 7.67
N THR A 86 2.77 13.19 6.89
CA THR A 86 1.55 13.95 7.18
C THR A 86 0.55 13.81 6.04
N PHE A 87 -0.75 13.96 6.28
CA PHE A 87 -1.81 13.89 5.27
C PHE A 87 -2.92 14.91 5.53
#